data_AF-A0A0D2G1K7-F1
#
_entry.id   AF-A0A0D2G1K7-F1
#
_cell.length_a   1.000
_cell.length_b   1.000
_cell.length_c   1.000
_cell.angle_alpha   90.00
_cell.angle_beta   90.00
_cell.angle_gamma   90.00
#
_symmetry.space_group_name_H-M   'P 1'
#
loop_
_entity.id
_entity.type
_entity.pdbx_description
1 polymer ?
#
loop_
_entity_poly.entity_id
_entity_poly.type
_entity_poly.pdbx_seq_one_letter_code
_entity_poly.pdbx_strand_id
1 'polypeptide(L)'
;METSRHPTKRLRGLRPSTARQLYTATVTPVVDYASPVWSINASTKTVRAAEQIQRIAAISIIAGFRTIAFPIAEAEASLKSVVDRWTDQLRRFWVDLHTLPSSHPFWKIKVSRASYRHYDE
;
A
#
# COMPACT_ATOMS: atom_id res chain seq x y z
N MET A 1 24.10 13.71 19.72
CA MET A 1 23.55 12.54 20.43
C MET A 1 22.11 12.35 19.94
N GLU A 2 21.97 11.93 18.68
CA GLU A 2 20.67 11.82 18.00
C GLU A 2 20.02 10.48 18.32
N THR A 3 18.80 10.56 18.83
CA THR A 3 17.98 9.40 19.14
C THR A 3 17.48 8.79 17.84
N SER A 4 17.94 7.58 17.52
CA SER A 4 17.41 6.83 16.38
C SER A 4 15.92 6.54 16.62
N ARG A 5 15.06 7.27 15.93
CA ARG A 5 13.61 7.05 15.94
C ARG A 5 13.31 5.76 15.19
N HIS A 6 13.42 4.63 15.87
CA HIS A 6 12.85 3.38 15.38
C HIS A 6 11.33 3.43 15.64
N PRO A 7 10.48 3.50 14.60
CA PRO A 7 9.03 3.69 14.76
C PRO A 7 8.35 2.58 15.55
N THR A 8 9.00 1.42 15.69
CA THR A 8 8.43 0.18 16.24
C THR A 8 8.56 -0.01 17.74
N LYS A 9 9.40 0.74 18.44
CA LYS A 9 9.45 0.64 19.92
C LYS A 9 8.12 1.06 20.56
N ARG A 10 7.34 1.93 19.91
CA ARG A 10 6.08 2.49 20.42
C ARG A 10 4.88 1.55 20.34
N LEU A 11 4.93 0.52 19.49
CA LEU A 11 3.85 -0.47 19.36
C LEU A 11 3.97 -1.60 20.39
N ARG A 12 5.12 -1.72 21.04
CA ARG A 12 5.44 -2.80 21.97
C ARG A 12 4.66 -2.62 23.27
N GLY A 13 3.76 -3.54 23.59
CA GLY A 13 2.91 -3.50 24.80
C GLY A 13 1.48 -3.01 24.56
N LEU A 14 1.13 -2.59 23.35
CA LEU A 14 -0.27 -2.35 22.97
C LEU A 14 -0.99 -3.68 22.69
N ARG A 15 -2.32 -3.70 22.89
CA ARG A 15 -3.14 -4.82 22.40
C ARG A 15 -2.94 -4.96 20.88
N PRO A 16 -2.75 -6.17 20.34
CA PRO A 16 -2.48 -6.36 18.91
C PRO A 16 -3.48 -5.68 17.97
N SER A 17 -4.78 -5.66 18.37
CA SER A 17 -5.83 -4.95 17.64
C SER A 17 -5.59 -3.43 17.56
N THR A 18 -5.23 -2.80 18.68
CA THR A 18 -4.91 -1.36 18.75
C THR A 18 -3.63 -1.05 17.96
N ALA A 19 -2.61 -1.90 18.07
CA ALA A 19 -1.36 -1.73 17.32
C ALA A 19 -1.61 -1.81 15.80
N ARG A 20 -2.42 -2.77 15.34
CA ARG A 20 -2.86 -2.88 13.95
C ARG A 20 -3.63 -1.64 13.50
N GLN A 21 -4.63 -1.21 14.28
CA GLN A 21 -5.41 -0.03 13.95
C GLN A 21 -4.53 1.21 13.79
N LEU A 22 -3.58 1.42 14.71
CA LEU A 22 -2.63 2.54 14.64
C LEU A 22 -1.74 2.45 13.39
N TYR A 23 -1.23 1.26 13.06
CA TYR A 23 -0.47 1.04 11.84
C TYR A 23 -1.30 1.37 10.58
N THR A 24 -2.51 0.84 10.48
CA THR A 24 -3.41 1.08 9.35
C THR A 24 -3.84 2.55 9.24
N ALA A 25 -3.96 3.27 10.34
CA ALA A 25 -4.34 4.69 10.31
C ALA A 25 -3.18 5.62 9.95
N THR A 26 -1.93 5.22 10.21
CA THR A 26 -0.77 6.14 10.12
C THR A 26 0.21 5.79 9.01
N VAL A 27 0.49 4.51 8.79
CA VAL A 27 1.51 4.06 7.84
C VAL A 27 0.89 3.70 6.50
N THR A 28 -0.21 2.94 6.51
CA THR A 28 -0.90 2.52 5.28
C THR A 28 -1.25 3.69 4.36
N PRO A 29 -1.80 4.84 4.81
CA PRO A 29 -2.13 5.95 3.93
C PRO A 29 -0.88 6.56 3.29
N VAL A 30 0.23 6.67 4.02
CA VAL A 30 1.48 7.25 3.52
C VAL A 30 2.12 6.34 2.48
N VAL A 31 2.11 5.03 2.71
CA VAL A 31 2.68 4.04 1.78
C VAL A 31 1.81 3.88 0.53
N ASP A 32 0.48 3.97 0.68
CA ASP A 32 -0.44 3.60 -0.40
C ASP A 32 -1.07 4.79 -1.14
N TYR A 33 -0.95 6.03 -0.66
CA TYR A 33 -1.72 7.20 -1.15
C TYR A 33 -1.93 7.27 -2.67
N ALA A 34 -0.88 7.05 -3.45
CA ALA A 34 -0.92 7.13 -4.90
C ALA A 34 -0.65 5.78 -5.58
N SER A 35 -0.80 4.66 -4.85
CA SER A 35 -0.47 3.33 -5.37
C SER A 35 -1.16 3.04 -6.71
N PRO A 36 -2.43 3.41 -6.97
CA PRO A 36 -3.05 3.16 -8.28
C PRO A 36 -2.30 3.76 -9.47
N VAL A 37 -1.55 4.84 -9.28
CA VAL A 37 -0.83 5.54 -10.35
C VAL A 37 0.56 4.93 -10.57
N TRP A 38 1.32 4.71 -9.50
CA TRP A 38 2.73 4.28 -9.63
C TRP A 38 2.93 2.78 -9.46
N SER A 39 2.02 2.05 -8.80
CA SER A 39 2.24 0.63 -8.46
C SER A 39 2.30 -0.27 -9.69
N ILE A 40 1.63 0.13 -10.77
CA ILE A 40 1.63 -0.61 -12.05
C ILE A 40 3.02 -0.71 -12.67
N ASN A 41 3.90 0.26 -12.39
CA ASN A 41 5.29 0.28 -12.86
C ASN A 41 6.28 0.19 -11.69
N ALA A 42 5.83 -0.29 -10.52
CA ALA A 42 6.68 -0.33 -9.34
C ALA A 42 7.86 -1.29 -9.56
N SER A 43 9.06 -0.79 -9.29
CA SER A 43 10.25 -1.64 -9.28
C SER A 43 10.20 -2.65 -8.13
N THR A 44 10.88 -3.78 -8.30
CA THR A 44 11.03 -4.79 -7.23
C THR A 44 11.63 -4.20 -5.95
N LYS A 45 12.48 -3.16 -6.06
CA LYS A 45 13.04 -2.43 -4.91
C LYS A 45 11.95 -1.68 -4.14
N THR A 46 11.02 -1.04 -4.83
CA THR A 46 9.89 -0.31 -4.23
C THR A 46 8.95 -1.27 -3.50
N VAL A 47 8.61 -2.40 -4.12
CA VAL A 47 7.78 -3.44 -3.51
C VAL A 47 8.45 -3.97 -2.24
N ARG A 48 9.73 -4.35 -2.31
CA ARG A 48 10.49 -4.84 -1.16
C ARG A 48 10.60 -3.82 -0.02
N ALA A 49 10.74 -2.53 -0.35
CA ALA A 49 10.77 -1.48 0.67
C ALA A 49 9.44 -1.40 1.43
N ALA A 50 8.31 -1.47 0.73
CA ALA A 50 6.99 -1.46 1.34
C ALA A 50 6.72 -2.75 2.16
N GLU A 51 7.11 -3.91 1.64
CA GLU A 51 7.03 -5.19 2.36
C GLU A 51 7.89 -5.16 3.64
N GLN A 52 9.08 -4.55 3.60
CA GLN A 52 9.94 -4.43 4.77
C GLN A 52 9.30 -3.55 5.86
N ILE A 53 8.67 -2.44 5.48
CA ILE A 53 7.89 -1.60 6.41
C ILE A 53 6.77 -2.42 7.04
N GLN A 54 6.02 -3.18 6.24
CA GLN A 54 4.92 -4.03 6.72
C GLN A 54 5.42 -5.16 7.61
N ARG A 55 6.53 -5.83 7.27
CA ARG A 55 7.14 -6.89 8.08
C ARG A 55 7.52 -6.40 9.46
N ILE A 56 8.15 -5.23 9.52
CA ILE A 56 8.55 -4.58 10.76
C ILE A 56 7.32 -4.27 11.63
N ALA A 57 6.22 -3.81 11.01
CA ALA A 57 4.96 -3.57 11.71
C ALA A 57 4.30 -4.87 12.18
N ALA A 58 4.20 -5.90 11.33
CA ALA A 58 3.61 -7.19 11.63
C ALA A 58 4.27 -7.86 12.84
N ILE A 59 5.61 -7.93 12.84
CA ILE A 59 6.39 -8.45 13.98
C ILE A 59 6.12 -7.65 15.27
N SER A 60 5.97 -6.33 15.15
CA SER A 60 5.68 -5.46 16.30
C SER A 60 4.27 -5.66 16.86
N ILE A 61 3.29 -5.95 15.99
CA ILE A 61 1.89 -6.20 16.37
C ILE A 61 1.74 -7.54 17.10
N ILE A 62 2.35 -8.60 16.58
CA ILE A 62 2.26 -9.95 17.19
C ILE A 62 3.11 -10.09 18.46
N ALA A 63 4.05 -9.16 18.69
CA ALA A 63 4.92 -9.04 19.87
C ALA A 63 5.73 -10.30 20.29
N GLY A 64 5.65 -11.41 19.55
CA GLY A 64 6.10 -12.73 20.01
C GLY A 64 7.31 -13.34 19.30
N PHE A 65 7.54 -13.07 18.00
CA PHE A 65 8.54 -13.82 17.23
C PHE A 65 9.39 -12.92 16.33
N ARG A 66 10.68 -12.79 16.68
CA ARG A 66 11.66 -11.98 15.93
C ARG A 66 12.06 -12.62 14.60
N THR A 67 11.94 -13.95 14.47
CA THR A 67 12.41 -14.76 13.34
C THR A 67 11.26 -15.50 12.62
N ILE A 68 10.12 -14.85 12.47
CA ILE A 68 8.98 -15.42 11.73
C ILE A 68 9.09 -15.14 10.23
N ALA A 69 8.61 -16.07 9.40
CA ALA A 69 8.45 -15.86 7.97
C ALA A 69 7.43 -14.73 7.72
N PHE A 70 7.70 -13.87 6.74
CA PHE A 70 6.90 -12.66 6.51
C PHE A 70 5.40 -12.95 6.23
N PRO A 71 5.02 -13.89 5.34
CA PRO A 71 3.61 -14.18 5.08
C PRO A 71 2.86 -14.68 6.33
N ILE A 72 3.55 -15.43 7.19
CA ILE A 72 2.98 -15.91 8.46
C ILE A 72 2.78 -14.74 9.42
N ALA A 73 3.76 -13.82 9.51
CA ALA A 73 3.64 -12.61 10.33
C ALA A 73 2.46 -11.73 9.91
N GLU A 74 2.22 -11.59 8.61
CA GLU A 74 1.07 -10.85 8.09
C GLU A 74 -0.25 -11.51 8.46
N ALA A 75 -0.35 -12.83 8.28
CA ALA A 75 -1.54 -13.60 8.63
C ALA A 75 -1.86 -13.51 10.13
N GLU A 76 -0.87 -13.71 10.99
CA GLU A 76 -1.00 -13.62 12.45
C GLU A 76 -1.31 -12.19 12.92
N ALA A 77 -0.72 -11.18 12.28
CA ALA A 77 -1.05 -9.78 12.53
C ALA A 77 -2.43 -9.39 11.96
N SER A 78 -3.09 -10.26 11.19
CA SER A 78 -4.29 -10.00 10.40
C SER A 78 -4.14 -8.74 9.51
N LEU A 79 -2.98 -8.62 8.86
CA LEU A 79 -2.69 -7.58 7.87
C LEU A 79 -2.87 -8.13 6.47
N LYS A 80 -3.49 -7.33 5.58
CA LYS A 80 -3.55 -7.63 4.15
C LYS A 80 -2.20 -7.34 3.51
N SER A 81 -1.74 -8.21 2.62
CA SER A 81 -0.47 -8.02 1.92
C SER A 81 -0.40 -6.66 1.22
N VAL A 82 0.81 -6.10 1.10
CA VAL A 82 1.03 -4.81 0.44
C VAL A 82 0.49 -4.82 -0.99
N VAL A 83 0.81 -5.87 -1.75
CA VAL A 83 0.42 -6.00 -3.16
C VAL A 83 -1.09 -6.13 -3.30
N ASP A 84 -1.75 -6.89 -2.42
CA ASP A 84 -3.20 -7.01 -2.48
C ASP A 84 -3.90 -5.70 -2.12
N ARG A 85 -3.36 -4.93 -1.16
CA ARG A 85 -3.89 -3.58 -0.84
C ARG A 85 -3.80 -2.66 -2.05
N TRP A 86 -2.66 -2.63 -2.74
CA TRP A 86 -2.49 -1.81 -3.94
C TRP A 86 -3.39 -2.27 -5.08
N THR A 87 -3.54 -3.58 -5.25
CA THR A 87 -4.42 -4.14 -6.28
C THR A 87 -5.88 -3.77 -6.02
N ASP A 88 -6.33 -3.84 -4.76
CA ASP A 88 -7.67 -3.40 -4.39
C ASP A 88 -7.89 -1.90 -4.62
N GLN A 89 -6.91 -1.07 -4.25
CA GLN A 89 -6.98 0.38 -4.52
C GLN A 89 -6.99 0.68 -6.01
N LEU A 90 -6.17 -0.02 -6.81
CA LEU A 90 -6.15 0.12 -8.25
C LEU A 90 -7.50 -0.25 -8.85
N ARG A 91 -8.11 -1.37 -8.42
CA ARG A 91 -9.46 -1.76 -8.87
C ARG A 91 -10.49 -0.69 -8.55
N ARG A 92 -10.50 -0.18 -7.31
CA ARG A 92 -11.42 0.89 -6.89
C ARG A 92 -11.21 2.15 -7.73
N PHE A 93 -9.97 2.62 -7.85
CA PHE A 93 -9.62 3.77 -8.66
C PHE A 93 -10.07 3.61 -10.12
N TRP A 94 -9.90 2.43 -10.70
CA TRP A 94 -10.33 2.15 -12.06
C TRP A 94 -11.85 2.18 -12.21
N VAL A 95 -12.58 1.58 -11.26
CA VAL A 95 -14.05 1.67 -11.21
C VAL A 95 -14.49 3.12 -11.07
N ASP A 96 -13.90 3.85 -10.12
CA ASP A 96 -14.22 5.26 -9.86
C ASP A 96 -14.03 6.08 -11.14
N LEU A 97 -12.89 5.96 -11.82
CA LEU A 97 -12.62 6.62 -13.11
C LEU A 97 -13.68 6.31 -14.17
N HIS A 98 -14.14 5.07 -14.24
CA HIS A 98 -15.12 4.62 -15.23
C HIS A 98 -16.58 4.91 -14.84
N THR A 99 -16.82 5.30 -13.59
CA THR A 99 -18.13 5.78 -13.12
C THR A 99 -18.25 7.31 -13.16
N LEU A 100 -17.19 8.03 -13.53
CA LEU A 100 -17.21 9.48 -13.65
C LEU A 100 -18.21 9.96 -14.73
N PRO A 101 -18.86 11.13 -14.52
CA PRO A 101 -19.75 11.72 -15.51
C PRO A 101 -19.07 11.87 -16.88
N SER A 102 -19.83 11.74 -17.95
CA SER A 102 -19.33 11.88 -19.33
C SER A 102 -18.71 13.25 -19.62
N SER A 103 -19.06 14.29 -18.86
CA SER A 103 -18.48 15.63 -18.93
C SER A 103 -17.08 15.75 -18.32
N HIS A 104 -16.62 14.73 -17.57
CA HIS A 104 -15.33 14.77 -16.88
C HIS A 104 -14.15 14.76 -17.87
N PRO A 105 -13.08 15.56 -17.63
CA PRO A 105 -11.92 15.66 -18.54
C PRO A 105 -11.23 14.31 -18.83
N PHE A 106 -11.38 13.33 -17.95
CA PHE A 106 -10.92 11.95 -18.17
C PHE A 106 -11.36 11.38 -19.53
N TRP A 107 -12.64 11.53 -19.89
CA TRP A 107 -13.18 10.99 -21.13
C TRP A 107 -12.59 11.68 -22.36
N LYS A 108 -12.39 13.01 -22.28
CA LYS A 108 -11.73 13.78 -23.35
C LYS A 108 -10.28 13.31 -23.56
N ILE A 109 -9.53 13.12 -22.47
CA ILE A 109 -8.14 12.65 -22.50
C ILE A 109 -8.06 11.20 -22.99
N LYS A 110 -9.01 10.34 -22.58
CA LYS A 110 -9.05 8.94 -23.01
C LYS A 110 -9.22 8.82 -24.52
N VAL A 111 -10.13 9.60 -25.10
CA VAL A 111 -10.38 9.64 -26.56
C VAL A 111 -9.15 10.17 -27.31
N SER A 112 -8.55 11.28 -26.85
CA SER A 112 -7.37 11.85 -27.53
C SER A 112 -6.18 10.89 -27.50
N ARG A 113 -5.93 10.19 -26.39
CA ARG A 113 -4.85 9.19 -26.32
C ARG A 113 -5.09 8.00 -27.26
N ALA A 114 -6.34 7.61 -27.48
CA ALA A 114 -6.67 6.55 -28.43
C ALA A 114 -6.38 6.97 -29.87
N SER A 115 -6.67 8.22 -30.25
CA SER A 115 -6.33 8.72 -31.58
C SER A 115 -4.83 8.87 -31.79
N TYR A 116 -4.06 9.33 -30.79
CA TYR A 116 -2.59 9.44 -30.92
C TYR A 116 -1.91 8.09 -31.13
N ARG A 117 -2.33 7.06 -30.40
CA ARG A 117 -1.74 5.72 -30.50
C ARG A 117 -1.94 5.08 -31.89
N HIS A 118 -2.92 5.54 -32.67
CA HIS A 118 -3.15 5.07 -34.04
C HIS A 118 -2.20 5.68 -35.08
N TYR A 119 -1.47 6.76 -34.75
CA TYR A 119 -0.50 7.40 -35.66
C TYR A 119 0.95 6.93 -35.46
N ASP A 120 1.23 6.17 -34.40
CA ASP A 120 2.58 5.68 -34.04
C ASP A 120 2.84 4.22 -34.49
N GLU A 121 1.90 3.59 -35.21
CA GLU A 121 2.03 2.28 -35.88
C GLU A 121 2.18 2.46 -37.40
#